data_AF-A0A7S2H395-F1
#
_entry.id   AF-A0A7S2H395-F1
#
_cell.length_a   1.000
_cell.length_b   1.000
_cell.length_c   1.000
_cell.angle_alpha   90.00
_cell.angle_beta   90.00
_cell.angle_gamma   90.00
#
_symmetry.space_group_name_H-M   'P 1'
#
loop_
_entity.id
_entity.type
_entity.pdbx_description
1 polymer ?
#
loop_
_entity_poly.entity_id
_entity_poly.type
_entity_poly.pdbx_seq_one_letter_code
_entity_poly.pdbx_strand_id
1 'polypeptide(L)'
;KRARSLAYNLVHNHSLRCQLLQGSLTPKQLCAMDAAEWAPAAVKRARESAAQRSESKLRMALTGGELYTMTRSVRCEQCDSNRAKFKHQGTDMKDWHGRKNEVWGTKHDDDDGDDCLIECLSCGNSWKGTAPEACEDEEDEEGDALEQPRRKDLMQPNSAGTVHQRS
;
A
#
# COMPACT_ATOMS: atom_id res chain seq x y z
N LYS A 1 -30.62 12.04 -16.99
CA LYS A 1 -29.74 11.13 -16.20
C LYS A 1 -29.40 11.73 -14.83
N ARG A 2 -28.92 12.98 -14.77
CA ARG A 2 -28.57 13.72 -13.54
C ARG A 2 -29.65 13.72 -12.42
N ALA A 3 -30.92 13.98 -12.77
CA ALA A 3 -32.01 14.00 -11.79
C ALA A 3 -32.22 12.66 -11.06
N ARG A 4 -32.09 11.52 -11.75
CA ARG A 4 -32.23 10.19 -11.13
C ARG A 4 -31.09 9.91 -10.15
N SER A 5 -29.87 10.29 -10.51
CA SER A 5 -28.69 10.14 -9.67
C SER A 5 -28.76 11.05 -8.45
N LEU A 6 -29.27 12.28 -8.60
CA LEU A 6 -29.52 13.18 -7.48
C LEU A 6 -30.59 12.60 -6.55
N ALA A 7 -31.72 12.12 -7.09
CA ALA A 7 -32.77 11.49 -6.31
C ALA A 7 -32.24 10.28 -5.51
N TYR A 8 -31.45 9.42 -6.15
CA TYR A 8 -30.78 8.30 -5.47
C TYR A 8 -29.89 8.78 -4.31
N ASN A 9 -29.04 9.78 -4.53
CA ASN A 9 -28.18 10.32 -3.48
C ASN A 9 -28.98 10.97 -2.36
N LEU A 10 -30.06 11.69 -2.66
CA LEU A 10 -30.94 12.24 -1.63
C LEU A 10 -31.62 11.14 -0.80
N VAL A 11 -31.94 9.98 -1.38
CA VAL A 11 -32.52 8.85 -0.64
C VAL A 11 -31.49 8.15 0.26
N HIS A 12 -30.23 8.03 -0.18
CA HIS A 12 -29.22 7.21 0.51
C HIS A 12 -28.17 8.00 1.29
N ASN A 13 -28.05 9.31 1.07
CA ASN A 13 -27.10 10.18 1.75
C ASN A 13 -27.82 11.08 2.78
N HIS A 14 -27.88 10.59 4.03
CA HIS A 14 -28.53 11.31 5.12
C HIS A 14 -27.91 12.69 5.37
N SER A 15 -26.58 12.82 5.33
CA SER A 15 -25.92 14.10 5.61
C SER A 15 -26.23 15.16 4.55
N LEU A 16 -26.31 14.76 3.27
CA LEU A 16 -26.71 15.66 2.18
C LEU A 16 -28.14 16.18 2.37
N ARG A 17 -29.07 15.34 2.82
CA ARG A 17 -30.44 15.78 3.16
C ARG A 17 -30.44 16.78 4.31
N CYS A 18 -29.72 16.49 5.39
CA CYS A 18 -29.64 17.39 6.54
C CYS A 18 -29.12 18.77 6.14
N GLN A 19 -28.08 18.83 5.29
CA GLN A 19 -27.53 20.10 4.81
C GLN A 19 -28.54 20.93 3.99
N LEU A 20 -29.39 20.26 3.18
CA LEU A 20 -30.46 20.94 2.44
C LEU A 20 -31.56 21.46 3.36
N LEU A 21 -31.99 20.64 4.33
CA LEU A 21 -33.05 21.00 5.27
C LEU A 21 -32.62 22.11 6.25
N GLN A 22 -31.35 22.11 6.65
CA GLN A 22 -30.75 23.14 7.49
C GLN A 22 -30.44 24.43 6.73
N GLY A 23 -30.54 24.42 5.39
CA GLY A 23 -30.22 25.56 4.54
C GLY A 23 -28.72 25.83 4.38
N SER A 24 -27.84 24.96 4.91
CA SER A 24 -26.39 25.08 4.71
C SER A 24 -26.00 24.82 3.25
N LEU A 25 -26.82 24.08 2.52
CA LEU A 25 -26.69 23.87 1.08
C LEU A 25 -27.96 24.34 0.39
N THR A 26 -27.84 25.28 -0.56
CA THR A 26 -29.00 25.74 -1.34
C THR A 26 -29.31 24.79 -2.49
N PRO A 27 -30.56 24.71 -2.98
CA PRO A 27 -30.90 23.90 -4.15
C PRO A 27 -30.11 24.29 -5.41
N LYS A 28 -29.81 25.58 -5.58
CA LYS A 28 -29.00 26.09 -6.69
C LYS A 28 -27.56 25.55 -6.62
N GLN A 29 -26.95 25.54 -5.43
CA GLN A 29 -25.63 24.96 -5.21
C GLN A 29 -25.65 23.45 -5.44
N LEU A 30 -26.64 22.73 -4.90
CA LEU A 30 -26.79 21.28 -5.10
C LEU A 30 -26.87 20.90 -6.59
N CYS A 31 -27.63 21.65 -7.38
CA CYS A 31 -27.76 21.44 -8.82
C CYS A 31 -26.48 21.79 -9.60
N ALA A 32 -25.63 22.67 -9.07
CA ALA A 32 -24.34 23.01 -9.67
C ALA A 32 -23.28 21.93 -9.37
N MET A 33 -23.34 21.29 -8.19
CA MET A 33 -22.39 20.26 -7.75
C MET A 33 -22.36 19.02 -8.64
N ASP A 34 -21.18 18.40 -8.73
CA ASP A 34 -20.98 17.20 -9.51
C ASP A 34 -21.47 15.93 -8.80
N ALA A 35 -21.75 14.89 -9.58
CA ALA A 35 -22.28 13.63 -9.05
C ALA A 35 -21.32 12.93 -8.06
N ALA A 36 -20.02 13.20 -8.16
CA ALA A 36 -19.03 12.72 -7.20
C ALA A 36 -19.17 13.41 -5.83
N GLU A 37 -19.61 14.68 -5.83
CA GLU A 37 -19.70 15.48 -4.62
C GLU A 37 -20.93 15.14 -3.78
N TRP A 38 -21.99 14.64 -4.41
CA TRP A 38 -23.20 14.16 -3.72
C TRP A 38 -22.97 12.87 -2.92
N ALA A 39 -21.88 12.14 -3.20
CA ALA A 39 -21.63 10.87 -2.57
C ALA A 39 -21.34 11.01 -1.06
N PRO A 40 -21.70 10.02 -0.23
CA PRO A 40 -21.30 9.99 1.17
C PRO A 40 -19.78 9.99 1.34
N ALA A 41 -19.28 10.55 2.45
CA ALA A 41 -17.85 10.62 2.75
C ALA A 41 -17.16 9.25 2.71
N ALA A 42 -17.84 8.19 3.15
CA ALA A 42 -17.33 6.81 3.07
C ALA A 42 -17.06 6.38 1.61
N VAL A 43 -17.98 6.68 0.70
CA VAL A 43 -17.85 6.33 -0.72
C VAL A 43 -16.75 7.15 -1.39
N LYS A 44 -16.61 8.44 -1.02
CA LYS A 44 -15.51 9.29 -1.50
C LYS A 44 -14.14 8.73 -1.11
N ARG A 45 -13.95 8.40 0.18
CA ARG A 45 -12.72 7.76 0.67
C ARG A 45 -12.44 6.42 -0.01
N ALA A 46 -13.46 5.59 -0.20
CA ALA A 46 -13.31 4.33 -0.91
C ALA A 46 -12.83 4.53 -2.36
N ARG A 47 -13.37 5.52 -3.08
CA ARG A 47 -12.93 5.87 -4.43
C ARG A 47 -11.50 6.40 -4.47
N GLU A 48 -11.14 7.27 -3.54
CA GLU A 48 -9.77 7.80 -3.41
C GLU A 48 -8.77 6.66 -3.14
N SER A 49 -9.07 5.75 -2.21
CA SER A 49 -8.23 4.59 -1.93
C SER A 49 -8.08 3.65 -3.14
N ALA A 50 -9.14 3.49 -3.94
CA ALA A 50 -9.09 2.68 -5.15
C ALA A 50 -8.26 3.36 -6.25
N ALA A 51 -8.41 4.68 -6.40
CA ALA A 51 -7.62 5.47 -7.34
C ALA A 51 -6.12 5.41 -6.98
N GLN A 52 -5.77 5.60 -5.71
CA GLN A 52 -4.40 5.47 -5.23
C GLN A 52 -3.82 4.08 -5.50
N ARG A 53 -4.57 3.02 -5.21
CA ARG A 53 -4.16 1.64 -5.52
C ARG A 53 -3.94 1.43 -7.03
N SER A 54 -4.79 1.99 -7.87
CA SER A 54 -4.64 1.88 -9.32
C SER A 54 -3.43 2.66 -9.85
N GLU A 55 -3.14 3.82 -9.27
CA GLU A 55 -2.00 4.65 -9.64
C GLU A 55 -0.68 4.00 -9.21
N SER A 56 -0.61 3.45 -7.99
CA SER A 56 0.56 2.69 -7.55
C SER A 56 0.86 1.52 -8.49
N LYS A 57 -0.17 0.76 -8.89
CA LYS A 57 -0.01 -0.33 -9.87
C LYS A 57 0.51 0.15 -11.23
N LEU A 58 -0.01 1.28 -11.72
CA LEU A 58 0.42 1.86 -13.01
C LEU A 58 1.87 2.38 -12.96
N ARG A 59 2.28 3.03 -11.87
CA ARG A 59 3.66 3.50 -11.70
C ARG A 59 4.65 2.34 -11.67
N MET A 60 4.27 1.20 -11.08
CA MET A 60 5.08 -0.02 -11.11
C MET A 60 5.23 -0.58 -12.54
N ALA A 61 4.16 -0.54 -13.34
CA ALA A 61 4.20 -1.00 -14.74
C ALA A 61 5.06 -0.12 -15.65
N LEU A 62 5.12 1.21 -15.42
CA LEU A 62 5.85 2.16 -16.28
C LEU A 62 7.35 2.27 -15.98
N THR A 63 7.83 1.84 -14.82
CA THR A 63 9.23 2.03 -14.36
C THR A 63 10.12 0.79 -14.57
N GLY A 64 9.88 0.00 -15.62
CA GLY A 64 10.68 -1.21 -15.89
C GLY A 64 10.18 -2.49 -15.21
N GLY A 65 9.00 -2.47 -14.60
CA GLY A 65 8.00 -3.53 -14.76
C GLY A 65 8.20 -4.87 -14.05
N GLU A 66 9.24 -5.07 -13.25
CA GLU A 66 9.42 -6.33 -12.53
C GLU A 66 8.74 -6.27 -11.16
N LEU A 67 7.60 -6.95 -11.05
CA LEU A 67 6.89 -7.12 -9.79
C LEU A 67 7.66 -8.13 -8.94
N TYR A 68 8.44 -7.61 -7.99
CA TYR A 68 9.08 -8.42 -6.98
C TYR A 68 8.20 -8.53 -5.75
N THR A 69 7.97 -9.75 -5.29
CA THR A 69 7.30 -10.06 -4.02
C THR A 69 8.38 -10.31 -2.97
N MET A 70 8.20 -9.72 -1.78
CA MET A 70 9.12 -9.94 -0.65
C MET A 70 8.78 -11.26 0.05
N THR A 71 9.80 -11.94 0.56
CA THR A 71 9.64 -13.20 1.28
C THR A 71 10.67 -13.34 2.40
N ARG A 72 10.30 -14.10 3.43
CA ARG A 72 11.17 -14.54 4.53
C ARG A 72 11.28 -16.06 4.67
N SER A 73 10.64 -16.81 3.78
CA SER A 73 10.54 -18.28 3.88
C SER A 73 11.73 -19.03 3.28
N VAL A 74 12.64 -18.33 2.60
CA VAL A 74 13.85 -18.90 2.00
C VAL A 74 15.11 -18.32 2.63
N ARG A 75 16.18 -19.13 2.71
CA ARG A 75 17.49 -18.70 3.20
C ARG A 75 18.51 -18.63 2.08
N CYS A 76 19.33 -17.60 2.11
CA CYS A 76 20.43 -17.44 1.17
C CYS A 76 21.63 -18.31 1.56
N GLU A 77 22.08 -19.20 0.69
CA GLU A 77 23.24 -20.06 0.94
C GLU A 77 24.57 -19.30 1.12
N GLN A 78 24.67 -18.07 0.60
CA GLN A 78 25.89 -17.27 0.65
C GLN A 78 26.07 -16.50 1.97
N CYS A 79 24.97 -16.08 2.61
CA CYS A 79 25.04 -15.22 3.80
C CYS A 79 24.08 -15.60 4.93
N ASP A 80 23.34 -16.71 4.79
CA ASP A 80 22.32 -17.24 5.72
C ASP A 80 21.18 -16.25 6.06
N SER A 81 21.08 -15.12 5.34
CA SER A 81 19.97 -14.18 5.47
C SER A 81 18.68 -14.78 4.92
N ASN A 82 17.56 -14.50 5.60
CA ASN A 82 16.23 -14.88 5.16
C ASN A 82 15.50 -13.76 4.40
N ARG A 83 16.13 -12.60 4.17
CA ARG A 83 15.49 -11.49 3.45
C ARG A 83 15.73 -11.67 1.96
N ALA A 84 14.69 -12.07 1.24
CA ALA A 84 14.74 -12.23 -0.21
C ALA A 84 13.53 -11.59 -0.88
N LYS A 85 13.67 -11.33 -2.18
CA LYS A 85 12.58 -10.96 -3.08
C LYS A 85 12.55 -11.94 -4.24
N PHE A 86 11.38 -12.22 -4.78
CA PHE A 86 11.24 -13.11 -5.93
C PHE A 86 10.33 -12.52 -7.00
N LYS A 87 10.55 -12.90 -8.25
CA LYS A 87 9.66 -12.63 -9.38
C LYS A 87 9.47 -13.92 -10.18
N HIS A 88 8.29 -14.14 -10.74
CA HIS A 88 8.08 -15.26 -11.66
C HIS A 88 8.81 -14.98 -12.98
N GLN A 89 9.55 -15.97 -13.48
CA GLN A 89 10.16 -15.98 -14.81
C GLN A 89 9.15 -16.61 -15.78
N GLY A 90 8.91 -15.98 -16.93
CA GLY A 90 8.23 -16.67 -18.04
C GLY A 90 6.72 -16.50 -18.17
N THR A 91 6.06 -15.67 -17.35
CA THR A 91 4.70 -15.22 -17.67
C THR A 91 4.65 -13.70 -17.65
N ASP A 92 4.51 -13.11 -18.85
CA ASP A 92 3.94 -11.78 -18.96
C ASP A 92 2.65 -11.79 -18.11
N MET A 93 2.46 -10.81 -17.21
CA MET A 93 1.24 -10.72 -16.38
C MET A 93 -0.04 -10.80 -17.23
N LYS A 94 0.09 -10.52 -18.53
CA LYS A 94 -0.92 -10.69 -19.56
C LYS A 94 -1.37 -12.15 -19.77
N ASP A 95 -0.49 -13.14 -19.64
CA ASP A 95 -0.83 -14.56 -19.74
C ASP A 95 -1.45 -15.09 -18.43
N TRP A 96 -0.96 -14.61 -17.28
CA TRP A 96 -1.51 -14.97 -15.97
C TRP A 96 -2.94 -14.44 -15.75
N HIS A 97 -3.22 -13.20 -16.17
CA HIS A 97 -4.57 -12.62 -16.11
C HIS A 97 -5.41 -12.86 -17.38
N GLY A 98 -4.79 -13.22 -18.51
CA GLY A 98 -5.46 -13.43 -19.80
C GLY A 98 -6.03 -14.83 -20.01
N ARG A 99 -5.58 -15.83 -19.26
CA ARG A 99 -6.07 -17.22 -19.38
C ARG A 99 -7.30 -17.57 -18.52
N LYS A 100 -8.11 -16.59 -18.11
CA LYS A 100 -9.38 -16.88 -17.39
C LYS A 100 -10.51 -17.45 -18.26
N ASN A 101 -10.25 -17.85 -19.52
CA ASN A 101 -11.30 -18.30 -20.44
C ASN A 101 -11.06 -19.66 -21.12
N GLU A 102 -9.99 -20.39 -20.84
CA GLU A 102 -9.79 -21.73 -21.41
C GLU A 102 -9.86 -22.79 -20.30
N VAL A 103 -11.09 -23.10 -19.91
CA VAL A 103 -11.44 -24.42 -19.37
C VAL A 103 -11.07 -25.43 -20.47
N TRP A 104 -10.50 -26.58 -20.09
CA TRP A 104 -10.08 -27.70 -20.95
C TRP A 104 -8.60 -27.70 -21.40
N GLY A 105 -7.70 -27.90 -20.42
CA GLY A 105 -6.52 -28.76 -20.58
C GLY A 105 -5.42 -28.30 -21.53
N THR A 106 -4.52 -27.44 -21.06
CA THR A 106 -3.13 -27.49 -21.51
C THR A 106 -2.35 -28.36 -20.53
N LYS A 107 -1.98 -29.55 -21.01
CA LYS A 107 -1.03 -30.45 -20.36
C LYS A 107 0.34 -29.76 -20.51
N HIS A 108 0.73 -28.95 -19.54
CA HIS A 108 2.08 -28.41 -19.49
C HIS A 108 2.99 -29.50 -18.92
N ASP A 109 4.10 -29.74 -19.61
CA ASP A 109 5.12 -30.70 -19.23
C ASP A 109 5.60 -30.44 -17.81
N ASP A 110 5.65 -31.50 -16.99
CA ASP A 110 5.95 -31.50 -15.55
C ASP A 110 7.42 -31.16 -15.21
N ASP A 111 8.04 -30.16 -15.85
CA ASP A 111 9.46 -29.80 -15.62
C ASP A 111 9.68 -28.33 -15.21
N ASP A 112 8.69 -27.72 -14.54
CA ASP A 112 8.74 -26.33 -14.05
C ASP A 112 9.13 -26.26 -12.55
N GLY A 113 10.31 -26.77 -12.21
CA GLY A 113 10.85 -26.64 -10.84
C GLY A 113 11.37 -25.23 -10.49
N ASP A 114 11.61 -24.40 -11.51
CA ASP A 114 12.40 -23.16 -11.44
C ASP A 114 11.64 -21.96 -12.07
N ASP A 115 10.38 -21.80 -11.72
CA ASP A 115 9.49 -20.76 -12.27
C ASP A 115 9.77 -19.35 -11.71
N CYS A 116 10.63 -19.21 -10.69
CA CYS A 116 10.95 -17.93 -10.06
C CYS A 116 12.43 -17.58 -10.10
N LEU A 117 12.74 -16.29 -10.25
CA LEU A 117 14.03 -15.71 -9.88
C LEU A 117 13.94 -15.18 -8.46
N ILE A 118 14.72 -15.74 -7.55
CA ILE A 118 14.83 -15.30 -6.16
C ILE A 118 16.14 -14.52 -6.01
N GLU A 119 16.11 -13.39 -5.30
CA GLU A 119 17.27 -12.53 -5.06
C GLU A 119 17.36 -12.18 -3.56
N CYS A 120 18.52 -12.46 -2.95
CA CYS A 120 18.79 -12.09 -1.56
C CYS A 120 19.03 -10.58 -1.43
N LEU A 121 18.31 -9.93 -0.51
CA LEU A 121 18.45 -8.49 -0.25
C LEU A 121 19.72 -8.13 0.54
N SER A 122 20.34 -9.11 1.22
CA SER A 122 21.52 -8.85 2.05
C SER A 122 22.83 -8.90 1.28
N CYS A 123 22.98 -9.84 0.35
CA CYS A 123 24.23 -10.01 -0.42
C CYS A 123 24.05 -9.90 -1.94
N GLY A 124 22.81 -9.78 -2.45
CA GLY A 124 22.53 -9.67 -3.88
C GLY A 124 22.63 -10.99 -4.66
N ASN A 125 22.89 -12.12 -3.99
CA ASN A 125 22.91 -13.43 -4.66
C ASN A 125 21.53 -13.77 -5.23
N SER A 126 21.47 -14.26 -6.47
CA SER A 126 20.24 -14.69 -7.11
C SER A 126 20.29 -16.16 -7.53
N TRP A 127 19.15 -16.85 -7.42
CA TRP A 127 19.00 -18.25 -7.77
C TRP A 127 17.61 -18.50 -8.35
N LYS A 128 17.46 -19.62 -9.06
CA LYS A 128 16.17 -20.08 -9.54
C LYS A 128 15.57 -21.08 -8.55
N GLY A 129 14.25 -21.11 -8.50
CA GLY A 129 13.52 -22.07 -7.68
C GLY A 129 12.02 -21.86 -7.79
N THR A 130 11.29 -22.62 -7.00
CA THR A 130 9.84 -22.49 -6.87
C THR A 130 9.45 -21.23 -6.09
N ALA A 131 8.30 -20.66 -6.42
CA ALA A 131 7.72 -19.52 -5.71
C ALA A 131 7.67 -19.76 -4.18
N PRO A 132 8.42 -18.97 -3.39
CA PRO A 132 8.37 -19.07 -1.94
C PRO A 132 7.09 -18.41 -1.39
N GLU A 133 6.68 -18.79 -0.18
CA GLU A 133 5.55 -18.12 0.49
C GLU A 133 5.84 -16.61 0.58
N ALA A 134 4.92 -15.81 0.04
CA ALA A 134 4.99 -14.37 0.16
C ALA A 134 4.91 -13.99 1.64
N CYS A 135 5.62 -12.93 2.04
CA CYS A 135 5.24 -12.26 3.26
C CYS A 135 3.86 -11.65 3.00
N GLU A 136 2.80 -12.32 3.45
CA GLU A 136 1.56 -11.63 3.74
C GLU A 136 1.95 -10.63 4.83
N ASP A 137 1.84 -9.34 4.51
CA ASP A 137 1.77 -8.33 5.54
C ASP A 137 0.50 -8.69 6.33
N GLU A 138 0.63 -9.62 7.29
CA GLU A 138 -0.22 -9.58 8.46
C GLU A 138 -0.08 -8.15 8.93
N GLU A 139 -1.18 -7.40 8.82
CA GLU A 139 -1.26 -6.08 9.38
C GLU A 139 -0.85 -6.24 10.84
N ASP A 140 0.41 -5.91 11.14
CA ASP A 140 0.92 -5.78 12.49
C ASP A 140 0.08 -4.63 13.10
N GLU A 141 -1.12 -4.96 13.59
CA GLU A 141 -1.95 -4.15 14.48
C GLU A 141 -1.30 -4.06 15.87
N GLU A 142 0.02 -3.96 15.94
CA GLU A 142 0.75 -3.64 17.16
C GLU A 142 1.53 -2.35 16.94
N GLY A 143 0.97 -1.28 17.49
CA GLY A 143 1.41 0.09 17.29
C GLY A 143 2.90 0.28 17.48
N ASP A 144 3.53 0.83 16.43
CA ASP A 144 4.83 1.49 16.52
C ASP A 144 4.69 2.76 17.37
N ALA A 145 4.71 2.53 18.68
CA ALA A 145 4.71 3.55 19.70
C ALA A 145 6.04 4.30 19.64
N LEU A 146 6.02 5.42 18.92
CA LEU A 146 6.83 6.61 19.20
C LEU A 146 8.32 6.32 19.43
N GLU A 147 9.07 6.08 18.36
CA GLU A 147 10.52 6.32 18.39
C GLU A 147 10.76 7.83 18.50
N GLN A 148 10.69 8.36 19.72
CA GLN A 148 11.13 9.71 20.02
C GLN A 148 12.64 9.81 19.74
N PRO A 149 13.13 10.88 19.10
CA PRO A 149 14.57 11.07 18.94
C PRO A 149 15.21 11.18 20.32
N ARG A 150 16.09 10.23 20.64
CA ARG A 150 16.90 10.22 21.86
C ARG A 150 17.60 11.57 22.01
N ARG A 151 17.10 12.41 22.91
CA ARG A 151 17.80 13.59 23.41
C ARG A 151 19.14 13.12 23.97
N LYS A 152 20.23 13.47 23.28
CA LYS A 152 21.59 13.36 23.80
C LYS A 152 21.70 14.22 25.06
N ASP A 153 21.80 13.54 26.19
CA ASP A 153 22.62 13.85 27.36
C ASP A 153 22.86 15.33 27.66
N LEU A 154 21.99 15.87 28.51
CA LEU A 154 22.33 16.92 29.47
C LEU A 154 23.35 16.32 30.47
N MET A 155 24.64 16.40 30.17
CA MET A 155 25.66 16.38 31.22
C MET A 155 25.80 17.79 31.80
N GLN A 156 25.14 18.02 32.94
CA GLN A 156 25.68 18.93 33.93
C GLN A 156 26.85 18.24 34.64
N PRO A 157 27.89 18.99 35.00
CA PRO A 157 28.45 18.83 36.33
C PRO A 157 28.27 20.11 37.15
N ASN A 158 27.78 19.87 38.37
CA ASN A 158 27.66 20.82 39.45
C ASN A 158 29.04 21.33 39.93
N SER A 159 28.96 22.52 40.51
CA SER A 159 29.65 22.99 41.73
C SER A 159 31.12 23.44 41.68
N ALA A 160 31.27 24.72 42.04
CA ALA A 160 32.03 25.25 43.19
C ALA A 160 33.16 26.23 42.83
N GLY A 161 33.05 27.45 43.36
CA GLY A 161 34.10 28.45 43.26
C GLY A 161 33.69 29.84 43.74
N THR A 162 33.17 29.95 44.96
CA THR A 162 33.04 31.22 45.69
C THR A 162 34.42 31.67 46.18
N VAL A 163 34.94 32.81 45.74
CA VAL A 163 35.86 33.64 46.55
C VAL A 163 35.62 35.13 46.24
N HIS A 164 35.19 35.85 47.27
CA HIS A 164 35.23 37.31 47.36
C HIS A 164 36.66 37.84 47.24
N GLN A 165 36.83 39.01 46.61
CA GLN A 165 37.24 40.20 47.37
C GLN A 165 37.07 41.49 46.56
N ARG A 166 36.56 42.49 47.27
CA ARG A 166 36.48 43.90 46.92
C ARG A 166 37.87 44.53 47.07
N SER A 167 38.21 45.47 46.18
CA SER A 167 38.46 46.89 46.50
C SER A 167 38.88 47.63 45.25
#